data_AF-A0A1I4ALM9-F1
#
_entry.id   AF-A0A1I4ALM9-F1
#
_cell.length_a   1.000
_cell.length_b   1.000
_cell.length_c   1.000
_cell.angle_alpha   90.00
_cell.angle_beta   90.00
_cell.angle_gamma   90.00
#
_symmetry.space_group_name_H-M   'P 1'
#
loop_
_entity.id
_entity.type
_entity.pdbx_description
1 polymer ?
#
loop_
_entity_poly.entity_id
_entity_poly.type
_entity_poly.pdbx_seq_one_letter_code
_entity_poly.pdbx_strand_id
1 'polypeptide(L)'
;MSNENNKTSLPHWASILGVVAIMLGVFLTAVQGNEAMKQAVVTSNMPADGVMPAADCPEEELEEEGITVAECEYLIEHVKGMALAAPDWFPNVQMTLAGIGAVLAFISVIIGGALVNYTPWASKAAVVVFSGLAAIDLLQFAAVVNTGPTLREVYLGGILLWFILHLMLVVGALAGRHSEASA
;
A
#
# COMPACT_ATOMS: atom_id res chain seq x y z
N MET A 1 4.97 55.06 4.55
CA MET A 1 5.17 54.91 3.10
C MET A 1 5.72 53.51 2.86
N SER A 2 4.97 52.71 2.10
CA SER A 2 5.22 51.33 1.59
C SER A 2 5.83 50.25 2.50
N ASN A 3 4.95 49.57 3.24
CA ASN A 3 4.71 48.12 3.21
C ASN A 3 5.89 47.16 2.87
N GLU A 4 6.80 46.92 3.80
CA GLU A 4 7.82 45.84 3.74
C GLU A 4 7.26 44.44 4.14
N ASN A 5 5.95 44.22 4.05
CA ASN A 5 5.32 42.95 4.42
C ASN A 5 5.17 41.98 3.24
N ASN A 6 5.99 42.10 2.19
CA ASN A 6 6.01 41.09 1.13
C ASN A 6 6.90 39.90 1.55
N LYS A 7 6.58 39.27 2.68
CA LYS A 7 6.98 37.89 2.90
C LYS A 7 6.18 37.09 1.89
N THR A 8 6.79 36.76 0.76
CA THR A 8 6.35 35.69 -0.14
C THR A 8 6.10 34.46 0.72
N SER A 9 4.85 34.27 1.17
CA SER A 9 4.48 33.12 1.99
C SER A 9 4.60 31.91 1.08
N LEU A 10 5.64 31.12 1.28
CA LEU A 10 5.77 29.84 0.59
C LEU A 10 4.47 29.05 0.80
N PRO A 11 3.94 28.37 -0.24
CA PRO A 11 2.60 27.80 -0.18
C PRO A 11 2.54 26.68 0.87
N HIS A 12 2.05 27.01 2.08
CA HIS A 12 1.99 26.09 3.22
C HIS A 12 1.29 24.76 2.89
N TRP A 13 0.32 24.78 1.97
CA TRP A 13 -0.36 23.59 1.49
C TRP A 13 0.59 22.56 0.86
N ALA A 14 1.59 23.01 0.06
CA ALA A 14 2.51 22.13 -0.65
C ALA A 14 3.48 21.47 0.32
N SER A 15 3.96 22.22 1.31
CA SER A 15 4.81 21.67 2.37
C SER A 15 4.07 20.62 3.22
N ILE A 16 2.86 20.92 3.68
CA ILE A 16 2.06 19.98 4.48
C ILE A 16 1.73 18.72 3.67
N LEU A 17 1.23 18.89 2.45
CA LEU A 17 0.88 17.77 1.57
C LEU A 17 2.12 16.93 1.25
N GLY A 18 3.27 17.57 1.01
CA GLY A 18 4.53 16.89 0.73
C GLY A 18 5.03 16.05 1.90
N VAL A 19 4.98 16.57 3.13
CA VAL A 19 5.34 15.81 4.34
C VAL A 19 4.42 14.60 4.54
N VAL A 20 3.11 14.79 4.39
CA VAL A 20 2.13 13.68 4.48
C VAL A 20 2.39 12.63 3.40
N ALA A 21 2.67 13.05 2.16
CA ALA A 21 2.98 12.15 1.05
C ALA A 21 4.28 11.35 1.28
N ILE A 22 5.29 11.93 1.93
CA ILE A 22 6.50 11.22 2.34
C ILE A 22 6.17 10.16 3.38
N MET A 23 5.49 10.54 4.46
CA MET A 23 5.18 9.60 5.56
C MET A 23 4.31 8.44 5.08
N LEU A 24 3.22 8.75 4.37
CA LEU A 24 2.32 7.74 3.83
C LEU A 24 2.99 6.91 2.73
N GLY A 25 3.81 7.52 1.87
CA GLY A 25 4.55 6.82 0.83
C GLY A 25 5.52 5.78 1.40
N VAL A 26 6.28 6.13 2.44
CA VAL A 26 7.16 5.17 3.14
C VAL A 26 6.37 4.02 3.73
N PHE A 27 5.29 4.33 4.47
CA PHE A 27 4.48 3.31 5.12
C PHE A 27 3.82 2.38 4.09
N LEU A 28 3.25 2.93 3.02
CA LEU A 28 2.61 2.16 1.97
C LEU A 28 3.62 1.33 1.16
N THR A 29 4.83 1.84 0.92
CA THR A 29 5.89 1.08 0.27
C THR A 29 6.22 -0.19 1.07
N ALA A 30 6.31 -0.07 2.39
CA ALA A 30 6.54 -1.23 3.26
C ALA A 30 5.35 -2.20 3.26
N VAL A 31 4.11 -1.69 3.37
CA VAL A 31 2.90 -2.51 3.35
C VAL A 31 2.75 -3.29 2.04
N GLN A 32 2.84 -2.60 0.90
CA GLN A 32 2.70 -3.21 -0.41
C GLN A 32 3.91 -4.11 -0.76
N GLY A 33 5.11 -3.76 -0.30
CA GLY A 33 6.30 -4.60 -0.44
C GLY A 33 6.15 -5.92 0.31
N ASN A 34 5.66 -5.88 1.56
CA ASN A 34 5.37 -7.07 2.34
C ASN A 34 4.25 -7.91 1.71
N GLU A 35 3.23 -7.25 1.15
CA GLU A 35 2.16 -7.95 0.45
C GLU A 35 2.67 -8.69 -0.78
N ALA A 36 3.48 -8.03 -1.62
CA ALA A 36 4.08 -8.66 -2.79
C ALA A 36 4.96 -9.85 -2.41
N MET A 37 5.80 -9.69 -1.36
CA MET A 37 6.63 -10.77 -0.83
C MET A 37 5.80 -11.94 -0.32
N LYS A 38 4.75 -11.66 0.45
CA LYS A 38 3.82 -12.67 0.98
C LYS A 38 3.22 -13.50 -0.14
N GLN A 39 2.70 -12.84 -1.18
CA GLN A 39 2.13 -13.56 -2.31
C GLN A 39 3.18 -14.40 -3.04
N ALA A 40 4.39 -13.86 -3.26
CA ALA A 40 5.47 -14.60 -3.91
C ALA A 40 5.88 -15.87 -3.14
N VAL A 41 6.03 -15.76 -1.82
CA VAL A 41 6.38 -16.90 -0.94
C VAL A 41 5.26 -17.94 -0.94
N VAL A 42 4.01 -17.52 -0.78
CA VAL A 42 2.85 -18.45 -0.80
C VAL A 42 2.76 -19.17 -2.14
N THR A 43 2.84 -18.46 -3.27
CA THR A 43 2.76 -19.09 -4.59
C THR A 43 3.93 -20.03 -4.88
N SER A 44 5.11 -19.76 -4.33
CA SER A 44 6.30 -20.58 -4.58
C SER A 44 6.31 -21.87 -3.76
N ASN A 45 5.59 -21.89 -2.63
CA ASN A 45 5.57 -23.02 -1.69
C ASN A 45 4.23 -23.77 -1.67
N MET A 46 3.22 -23.30 -2.41
CA MET A 46 1.99 -24.07 -2.59
C MET A 46 2.21 -25.25 -3.55
N PRO A 47 1.82 -26.47 -3.16
CA PRO A 47 1.96 -27.63 -4.02
C PRO A 47 1.00 -27.54 -5.22
N ALA A 48 1.47 -28.00 -6.37
CA ALA A 48 0.74 -27.86 -7.65
C ALA A 48 -0.57 -28.66 -7.70
N ASP A 49 -0.72 -29.67 -6.84
CA ASP A 49 -1.95 -30.45 -6.69
C ASP A 49 -2.96 -29.79 -5.74
N GLY A 50 -2.60 -28.67 -5.10
CA GLY A 50 -3.42 -27.94 -4.14
C GLY A 50 -3.60 -28.68 -2.80
N VAL A 51 -2.93 -29.81 -2.60
CA VAL A 51 -3.04 -30.61 -1.37
C VAL A 51 -1.93 -30.22 -0.42
N MET A 52 -2.25 -29.35 0.53
CA MET A 52 -1.29 -28.96 1.56
C MET A 52 -0.92 -30.17 2.44
N PRO A 53 0.38 -30.44 2.67
CA PRO A 53 0.81 -31.54 3.55
C PRO A 53 0.33 -31.30 4.98
N ALA A 54 0.37 -32.32 5.85
CA ALA A 54 0.09 -32.16 7.27
C ALA A 54 1.01 -31.09 7.90
N ALA A 55 0.60 -30.50 9.01
CA ALA A 55 1.50 -29.61 9.74
C ALA A 55 2.72 -30.43 10.20
N ASP A 56 3.90 -29.98 9.81
CA ASP A 56 5.18 -30.51 10.28
C ASP A 56 5.75 -29.47 11.23
N CYS A 57 5.94 -29.83 12.50
CA CYS A 57 6.38 -28.93 13.57
C CYS A 57 7.63 -29.53 14.23
N PRO A 58 8.81 -29.38 13.60
CA PRO A 58 10.06 -29.96 14.09
C PRO A 58 10.46 -29.33 15.43
N GLU A 59 10.86 -30.15 16.42
CA GLU A 59 11.22 -29.66 17.76
C GLU A 59 12.34 -28.60 17.74
N GLU A 60 13.26 -28.69 16.77
CA GLU A 60 14.34 -27.72 16.56
C GLU A 60 13.84 -26.32 16.17
N GLU A 61 12.83 -26.22 15.30
CA GLU A 61 12.22 -24.94 14.90
C GLU A 61 11.37 -24.35 16.02
N LEU A 62 10.69 -25.19 16.80
CA LEU A 62 9.89 -24.76 17.94
C LEU A 62 10.76 -24.11 19.03
N GLU A 63 11.93 -24.68 19.31
CA GLU A 63 12.90 -24.09 20.25
C GLU A 63 13.51 -22.78 19.72
N GLU A 64 13.79 -22.70 18.41
CA GLU A 64 14.35 -21.49 17.78
C GLU A 64 13.34 -20.33 17.73
N GLU A 65 12.09 -20.61 17.36
CA GLU A 65 11.02 -19.60 17.29
C GLU A 65 10.37 -19.31 18.66
N GLY A 66 10.62 -20.16 19.66
CA GLY A 66 10.07 -20.02 21.01
C GLY A 66 8.57 -20.24 21.09
N ILE A 67 8.03 -21.12 20.24
CA ILE A 67 6.60 -21.44 20.14
C ILE A 67 6.30 -22.87 20.58
N THR A 68 5.08 -23.10 21.04
CA THR A 68 4.61 -24.45 21.37
C THR A 68 4.15 -25.22 20.13
N VAL A 69 4.10 -26.55 20.21
CA VAL A 69 3.56 -27.41 19.13
C VAL A 69 2.14 -26.97 18.72
N ALA A 70 1.28 -26.68 19.70
CA ALA A 70 -0.10 -26.26 19.44
C ALA A 70 -0.17 -24.90 18.71
N GLU A 71 0.74 -23.98 19.01
CA GLU A 71 0.84 -22.70 18.29
C GLU A 71 1.34 -22.90 16.86
N CYS A 72 2.34 -23.77 16.65
CA CYS A 72 2.81 -24.13 15.31
C CYS A 72 1.68 -24.74 14.46
N GLU A 73 0.96 -25.73 14.99
CA GLU A 73 -0.17 -26.36 14.30
C GLU A 73 -1.24 -25.32 13.93
N TYR A 74 -1.60 -24.42 14.86
CA TYR A 74 -2.55 -23.33 14.60
C TYR A 74 -2.07 -22.38 13.50
N LEU A 75 -0.81 -21.94 13.53
CA LEU A 75 -0.26 -21.01 12.52
C LEU A 75 -0.25 -21.65 11.13
N ILE A 76 0.15 -22.92 11.04
CA ILE A 76 0.15 -23.67 9.78
C ILE A 76 -1.28 -23.84 9.27
N GLU A 77 -2.23 -24.24 10.13
CA GLU A 77 -3.65 -24.35 9.75
C GLU A 77 -4.24 -23.01 9.31
N HIS A 78 -3.87 -21.92 9.98
CA HIS A 78 -4.30 -20.57 9.62
C HIS A 78 -3.80 -20.18 8.22
N VAL A 79 -2.51 -20.38 7.94
CA VAL A 79 -1.91 -20.10 6.62
C VAL A 79 -2.54 -21.00 5.54
N LYS A 80 -2.74 -22.29 5.82
CA LYS A 80 -3.45 -23.21 4.91
C LYS A 80 -4.87 -22.76 4.63
N GLY A 81 -5.61 -22.34 5.66
CA GLY A 81 -6.97 -21.83 5.53
C GLY A 81 -7.02 -20.60 4.63
N MET A 82 -6.08 -19.67 4.79
CA MET A 82 -5.93 -18.48 3.94
C MET A 82 -5.59 -18.85 2.50
N ALA A 83 -4.67 -19.80 2.31
CA ALA A 83 -4.21 -20.24 0.99
C ALA A 83 -5.31 -20.97 0.21
N LEU A 84 -6.04 -21.88 0.85
CA LEU A 84 -7.15 -22.63 0.25
C LEU A 84 -8.39 -21.77 -0.01
N ALA A 85 -8.54 -20.66 0.72
CA ALA A 85 -9.61 -19.69 0.47
C ALA A 85 -9.33 -18.77 -0.73
N ALA A 86 -8.10 -18.74 -1.23
CA ALA A 86 -7.70 -17.90 -2.35
C ALA A 86 -7.99 -18.59 -3.70
N PRO A 87 -8.74 -17.93 -4.61
CA PRO A 87 -8.83 -18.39 -6.00
C PRO A 87 -7.44 -18.38 -6.66
N ASP A 88 -7.16 -19.33 -7.56
CA ASP A 88 -5.85 -19.50 -8.22
C ASP A 88 -5.30 -18.23 -8.90
N TRP A 89 -6.18 -17.36 -9.39
CA TRP A 89 -5.79 -16.10 -10.05
C TRP A 89 -5.42 -14.99 -9.05
N PHE A 90 -5.91 -15.06 -7.81
CA PHE A 90 -5.84 -13.98 -6.84
C PHE A 90 -4.40 -13.66 -6.39
N PRO A 91 -3.55 -14.64 -6.02
CA PRO A 91 -2.19 -14.36 -5.60
C PRO A 91 -1.38 -13.60 -6.66
N ASN A 92 -1.50 -13.98 -7.93
CA ASN A 92 -0.77 -13.31 -9.02
C ASN A 92 -1.26 -11.87 -9.25
N VAL A 93 -2.59 -11.66 -9.25
CA VAL A 93 -3.18 -10.32 -9.35
C VAL A 93 -2.72 -9.45 -8.17
N GLN A 94 -2.82 -9.97 -6.95
CA GLN A 94 -2.48 -9.22 -5.75
C GLN A 94 -0.97 -8.91 -5.68
N MET A 95 -0.11 -9.86 -6.03
CA MET A 95 1.34 -9.65 -6.14
C MET A 95 1.68 -8.55 -7.14
N THR A 96 1.05 -8.58 -8.33
CA THR A 96 1.30 -7.60 -9.39
C THR A 96 0.85 -6.20 -8.96
N LEU A 97 -0.38 -6.08 -8.45
CA LEU A 97 -0.92 -4.80 -7.99
C LEU A 97 -0.14 -4.24 -6.79
N ALA A 98 0.24 -5.09 -5.84
CA ALA A 98 1.07 -4.69 -4.71
C ALA A 98 2.47 -4.24 -5.17
N GLY A 99 3.09 -4.95 -6.11
CA GLY A 99 4.37 -4.53 -6.71
C GLY A 99 4.28 -3.14 -7.37
N ILE A 100 3.25 -2.90 -8.19
CA ILE A 100 3.02 -1.59 -8.82
C ILE A 100 2.74 -0.52 -7.75
N GLY A 101 1.90 -0.84 -6.76
CA GLY A 101 1.57 0.04 -5.64
C GLY A 101 2.81 0.45 -4.84
N ALA A 102 3.72 -0.49 -4.57
CA ALA A 102 4.98 -0.22 -3.87
C ALA A 102 5.88 0.75 -4.67
N VAL A 103 6.00 0.56 -5.99
CA VAL A 103 6.77 1.47 -6.85
C VAL A 103 6.14 2.86 -6.87
N LEU A 104 4.82 2.97 -7.03
CA LEU A 104 4.13 4.26 -7.02
C LEU A 104 4.23 4.96 -5.66
N ALA A 105 4.14 4.21 -4.56
CA ALA A 105 4.32 4.72 -3.20
C ALA A 105 5.74 5.25 -2.99
N PHE A 106 6.75 4.57 -3.51
CA PHE A 106 8.12 5.06 -3.46
C PHE A 106 8.29 6.35 -4.29
N ILE A 107 7.69 6.42 -5.49
CA ILE A 107 7.67 7.63 -6.31
C ILE A 107 6.96 8.78 -5.57
N SER A 108 5.90 8.50 -4.80
CA SER A 108 5.19 9.53 -4.03
C SER A 108 6.05 10.16 -2.95
N VAL A 109 7.04 9.44 -2.39
CA VAL A 109 8.04 10.01 -1.47
C VAL A 109 8.89 11.07 -2.17
N ILE A 110 9.36 10.77 -3.39
CA ILE A 110 10.16 11.71 -4.20
C ILE A 110 9.34 12.96 -4.53
N ILE A 111 8.09 12.78 -4.93
CA ILE A 111 7.17 13.88 -5.22
C ILE A 111 6.88 14.70 -3.97
N GLY A 112 6.70 14.05 -2.82
CA GLY A 112 6.53 14.74 -1.55
C GLY A 112 7.73 15.62 -1.19
N GLY A 113 8.96 15.14 -1.42
CA GLY A 113 10.16 15.96 -1.28
C GLY A 113 10.19 17.15 -2.25
N ALA A 114 9.78 16.92 -3.51
CA ALA A 114 9.69 17.98 -4.51
C ALA A 114 8.63 19.05 -4.16
N LEU A 115 7.49 18.65 -3.57
CA LEU A 115 6.44 19.53 -3.05
C LEU A 115 6.94 20.37 -1.86
N VAL A 116 7.67 19.76 -0.92
CA VAL A 116 8.29 20.47 0.21
C VAL A 116 9.30 21.52 -0.28
N ASN A 117 10.01 21.21 -1.36
CA ASN A 117 10.96 22.13 -2.01
C ASN A 117 10.29 23.09 -3.03
N TYR A 118 8.95 23.13 -3.11
CA TYR A 118 8.19 24.01 -3.99
C TYR A 118 8.59 23.92 -5.47
N THR A 119 8.89 22.71 -5.92
CA THR A 119 9.38 22.48 -7.28
C THR A 119 8.25 22.66 -8.30
N PRO A 120 8.43 23.43 -9.40
CA PRO A 120 7.33 23.84 -10.28
C PRO A 120 6.52 22.72 -10.95
N TRP A 121 7.11 21.52 -11.11
CA TRP A 121 6.42 20.37 -11.70
C TRP A 121 5.73 19.46 -10.67
N ALA A 122 6.01 19.67 -9.38
CA ALA A 122 5.61 18.76 -8.31
C ALA A 122 4.10 18.66 -8.15
N SER A 123 3.37 19.79 -8.25
CA SER A 123 1.90 19.80 -8.13
C SER A 123 1.22 18.99 -9.25
N LYS A 124 1.74 19.03 -10.47
CA LYS A 124 1.24 18.23 -11.60
C LYS A 124 1.56 16.74 -11.41
N ALA A 125 2.79 16.41 -11.02
CA ALA A 125 3.19 15.02 -10.78
C ALA A 125 2.43 14.39 -9.61
N ALA A 126 2.17 15.16 -8.55
CA ALA A 126 1.39 14.74 -7.39
C ALA A 126 -0.02 14.28 -7.78
N VAL A 127 -0.73 15.05 -8.60
CA VAL A 127 -2.06 14.65 -9.10
C VAL A 127 -1.98 13.32 -9.86
N VAL A 128 -0.99 13.15 -10.73
CA VAL A 128 -0.83 11.90 -11.51
C VAL A 128 -0.56 10.71 -10.60
N VAL A 129 0.41 10.82 -9.69
CA VAL A 129 0.84 9.70 -8.85
C VAL A 129 -0.20 9.35 -7.78
N PHE A 130 -0.80 10.33 -7.12
CA PHE A 130 -1.86 10.05 -6.14
C PHE A 130 -3.11 9.44 -6.81
N SER A 131 -3.43 9.86 -8.04
CA SER A 131 -4.52 9.24 -8.81
C SER A 131 -4.17 7.81 -9.22
N GLY A 132 -2.91 7.57 -9.59
CA GLY A 132 -2.40 6.23 -9.89
C GLY A 132 -2.51 5.29 -8.68
N LEU A 133 -2.10 5.76 -7.50
CA LEU A 133 -2.25 5.03 -6.24
C LEU A 133 -3.72 4.71 -5.94
N ALA A 134 -4.62 5.70 -6.03
CA ALA A 134 -6.05 5.48 -5.84
C ALA A 134 -6.63 4.47 -6.86
N ALA A 135 -6.14 4.47 -8.10
CA ALA A 135 -6.54 3.47 -9.09
C ALA A 135 -6.05 2.06 -8.74
N ILE A 136 -4.84 1.92 -8.20
CA ILE A 136 -4.34 0.63 -7.70
C ILE A 136 -5.21 0.14 -6.54
N ASP A 137 -5.56 0.98 -5.58
CA ASP A 137 -6.43 0.57 -4.47
C ASP A 137 -7.81 0.13 -4.98
N LEU A 138 -8.37 0.83 -5.97
CA LEU A 138 -9.63 0.45 -6.59
C LEU A 138 -9.55 -0.92 -7.28
N LEU A 139 -8.45 -1.21 -7.97
CA LEU A 139 -8.22 -2.51 -8.59
C LEU A 139 -8.02 -3.61 -7.54
N GLN A 140 -7.28 -3.35 -6.46
CA GLN A 140 -7.13 -4.29 -5.34
C GLN A 140 -8.49 -4.55 -4.67
N PHE A 141 -9.29 -3.50 -4.47
CA PHE A 141 -10.65 -3.61 -3.92
C PHE A 141 -11.52 -4.51 -4.82
N ALA A 142 -11.51 -4.24 -6.13
CA ALA A 142 -12.25 -5.01 -7.12
C ALA A 142 -11.80 -6.49 -7.15
N ALA A 143 -10.51 -6.76 -7.00
CA ALA A 143 -10.02 -8.13 -6.89
C ALA A 143 -10.57 -8.81 -5.63
N VAL A 144 -10.42 -8.18 -4.46
CA VAL A 144 -10.80 -8.77 -3.16
C VAL A 144 -12.31 -9.00 -3.03
N VAL A 145 -13.18 -8.09 -3.50
CA VAL A 145 -14.64 -8.33 -3.42
C VAL A 145 -15.09 -9.59 -4.19
N ASN A 146 -14.31 -10.03 -5.18
CA ASN A 146 -14.58 -11.23 -5.95
C ASN A 146 -13.97 -12.51 -5.34
N THR A 147 -13.38 -12.44 -4.14
CA THR A 147 -12.82 -13.58 -3.40
C THR A 147 -13.75 -14.12 -2.31
N GLY A 148 -13.33 -15.17 -1.57
CA GLY A 148 -14.06 -15.73 -0.44
C GLY A 148 -14.13 -14.81 0.81
N PRO A 149 -14.99 -15.12 1.80
CA PRO A 149 -15.23 -14.25 2.96
C PRO A 149 -13.98 -13.98 3.80
N THR A 150 -13.12 -14.98 3.98
CA THR A 150 -11.87 -14.86 4.75
C THR A 150 -10.94 -13.80 4.16
N LEU A 151 -10.74 -13.81 2.83
CA LEU A 151 -9.92 -12.78 2.17
C LEU A 151 -10.58 -11.40 2.23
N ARG A 152 -11.90 -11.32 2.09
CA ARG A 152 -12.60 -10.04 2.23
C ARG A 152 -12.40 -9.40 3.60
N GLU A 153 -12.50 -10.19 4.66
CA GLU A 153 -12.28 -9.72 6.04
C GLU A 153 -10.87 -9.18 6.24
N VAL A 154 -9.86 -9.89 5.70
CA VAL A 154 -8.45 -9.53 5.88
C VAL A 154 -8.06 -8.27 5.08
N TYR A 155 -8.55 -8.11 3.84
CA TYR A 155 -8.03 -7.07 2.94
C TYR A 155 -8.92 -5.83 2.79
N LEU A 156 -10.26 -5.95 2.80
CA LEU A 156 -11.14 -4.85 2.38
C LEU A 156 -10.99 -3.60 3.24
N GLY A 157 -10.86 -3.76 4.56
CA GLY A 157 -10.73 -2.63 5.48
C GLY A 157 -9.47 -1.79 5.19
N GLY A 158 -8.33 -2.46 5.01
CA GLY A 158 -7.07 -1.80 4.70
C GLY A 158 -7.09 -1.11 3.34
N ILE A 159 -7.57 -1.79 2.29
CA ILE A 159 -7.65 -1.24 0.94
C ILE A 159 -8.57 -0.01 0.90
N LEU A 160 -9.75 -0.09 1.54
CA LEU A 160 -10.69 1.03 1.57
C LEU A 160 -10.08 2.25 2.27
N LEU A 161 -9.38 2.05 3.39
CA LEU A 161 -8.70 3.14 4.09
C LEU A 161 -7.67 3.82 3.17
N TRP A 162 -6.81 3.04 2.51
CA TRP A 162 -5.80 3.57 1.60
C TRP A 162 -6.40 4.30 0.42
N PHE A 163 -7.45 3.75 -0.18
CA PHE A 163 -8.19 4.40 -1.26
C PHE A 163 -8.68 5.79 -0.85
N ILE A 164 -9.31 5.90 0.32
CA ILE A 164 -9.80 7.19 0.82
C ILE A 164 -8.65 8.16 1.10
N LEU A 165 -7.54 7.69 1.68
CA LEU A 165 -6.35 8.52 1.92
C LEU A 165 -5.78 9.06 0.60
N HIS A 166 -5.63 8.23 -0.44
CA HIS A 166 -5.15 8.69 -1.74
C HIS A 166 -6.10 9.66 -2.42
N LEU A 167 -7.42 9.44 -2.33
CA LEU A 167 -8.41 10.42 -2.83
C LEU A 167 -8.27 11.77 -2.12
N MET A 168 -8.06 11.79 -0.81
CA MET A 168 -7.80 13.03 -0.07
C MET A 168 -6.52 13.73 -0.56
N LEU A 169 -5.46 12.98 -0.85
CA LEU A 169 -4.22 13.54 -1.41
C LEU A 169 -4.43 14.10 -2.83
N VAL A 170 -5.22 13.42 -3.68
CA VAL A 170 -5.60 13.92 -5.01
C VAL A 170 -6.35 15.24 -4.88
N VAL A 171 -7.36 15.31 -4.00
CA VAL A 171 -8.12 16.55 -3.76
C VAL A 171 -7.21 17.66 -3.26
N GLY A 172 -6.32 17.37 -2.31
CA GLY A 172 -5.34 18.33 -1.80
C GLY A 172 -4.41 18.87 -2.89
N ALA A 173 -3.90 18.00 -3.76
CA ALA A 173 -3.04 18.38 -4.87
C ALA A 173 -3.79 19.21 -5.94
N LEU A 174 -5.03 18.84 -6.26
CA LEU A 174 -5.87 19.59 -7.21
C LEU A 174 -6.22 20.98 -6.68
N ALA A 175 -6.62 21.08 -5.41
CA ALA A 175 -6.95 22.35 -4.76
C ALA A 175 -5.71 23.26 -4.69
N GLY A 176 -4.56 22.71 -4.27
CA GLY A 176 -3.29 23.43 -4.23
C GLY A 176 -2.88 23.99 -5.59
N ARG A 177 -2.97 23.16 -6.64
CA ARG A 177 -2.67 23.57 -8.02
C ARG A 177 -3.62 24.65 -8.54
N HIS A 178 -4.90 24.61 -8.17
CA HIS A 178 -5.85 25.66 -8.56
C HIS A 178 -5.51 27.01 -7.91
N SER A 179 -5.07 27.00 -6.65
CA SER A 179 -4.56 28.18 -5.95
C SER A 179 -3.28 28.72 -6.60
N GLU A 180 -2.34 27.86 -7.03
CA GLU A 180 -1.15 28.28 -7.79
C GLU A 180 -1.48 28.95 -9.12
N ALA A 181 -2.48 28.43 -9.85
CA ALA A 181 -2.89 28.99 -11.14
C ALA A 181 -3.66 30.31 -11.02
N SER A 182 -4.18 30.62 -9.83
CA SER A 182 -4.99 31.81 -9.55
C SER A 182 -4.21 32.93 -8.84
N ALA A 183 -2.96 32.67 -8.47
CA ALA A 183 -2.03 33.61 -7.83
C ALA A 183 -1.17 34.34 -8.88
#